data_AF-A0A6B2FR42-F1
#
_entry.id   AF-A0A6B2FR42-F1
#
_cell.length_a   1.000
_cell.length_b   1.000
_cell.length_c   1.000
_cell.angle_alpha   90.00
_cell.angle_beta   90.00
_cell.angle_gamma   90.00
#
_symmetry.space_group_name_H-M   'P 1'
#
loop_
_entity.id
_entity.type
_entity.pdbx_description
1 polymer ?
#
loop_
_entity_poly.entity_id
_entity_poly.type
_entity_poly.pdbx_seq_one_letter_code
_entity_poly.pdbx_strand_id
1 'polypeptide(L)'
;MANNNVWPNLQEKDLDSLLRFNDTCEDGEGYDIGEPAMNRLCELGLCRKLPHGIRCITPFGRWVIDARHGEVDLEPLKTEDDQITESAIRLAALRTGGNNDGE
;
A
#
# COMPACT_ATOMS: atom_id res chain seq x y z
N MET A 1 -9.09 -28.15 17.16
CA MET A 1 -7.94 -28.10 16.23
C MET A 1 -8.23 -26.96 15.28
N ALA A 2 -7.50 -25.84 15.38
CA ALA A 2 -7.72 -24.72 14.47
C ALA A 2 -7.35 -25.19 13.06
N ASN A 3 -8.27 -25.04 12.11
CA ASN A 3 -7.92 -25.13 10.71
C ASN A 3 -6.92 -24.00 10.45
N ASN A 4 -5.63 -24.33 10.33
CA ASN A 4 -4.60 -23.43 9.88
C ASN A 4 -4.94 -23.07 8.43
N ASN A 5 -5.82 -22.08 8.26
CA ASN A 5 -6.00 -21.42 6.99
C ASN A 5 -4.74 -20.59 6.77
N VAL A 6 -3.66 -21.26 6.34
CA VAL A 6 -2.39 -20.63 5.97
C VAL A 6 -2.67 -19.89 4.69
N TRP A 7 -3.23 -18.70 4.81
CA TRP A 7 -3.24 -17.74 3.72
C TRP A 7 -1.79 -17.61 3.24
N PRO A 8 -1.54 -17.67 1.92
CA PRO A 8 -0.19 -17.54 1.42
C PRO A 8 0.37 -16.19 1.84
N ASN A 9 1.37 -16.21 2.72
CA ASN A 9 2.08 -15.00 3.12
C ASN A 9 2.89 -14.47 1.94
N LEU A 10 2.88 -13.15 1.78
CA LEU A 10 3.71 -12.44 0.82
C LEU A 10 5.18 -12.68 1.15
N GLN A 11 5.96 -13.20 0.19
CA GLN A 11 7.39 -13.44 0.36
C GLN A 11 8.22 -12.41 -0.42
N GLU A 12 9.49 -12.26 -0.05
CA GLU A 12 10.39 -11.30 -0.72
C GLU A 12 10.51 -11.56 -2.23
N LYS A 13 10.58 -12.83 -2.64
CA LYS A 13 10.59 -13.23 -4.06
C LYS A 13 9.33 -12.78 -4.81
N ASP A 14 8.19 -12.70 -4.12
CA ASP A 14 6.93 -12.24 -4.72
C ASP A 14 6.99 -10.73 -4.95
N LEU A 15 7.59 -9.97 -4.02
CA LEU A 15 7.85 -8.55 -4.19
C LEU A 15 8.83 -8.28 -5.34
N ASP A 16 9.93 -9.03 -5.43
CA ASP A 16 10.89 -8.91 -6.54
C ASP A 16 10.23 -9.18 -7.89
N SER A 17 9.38 -10.21 -7.95
CA SER A 17 8.63 -10.55 -9.17
C SER A 17 7.60 -9.48 -9.52
N LEU A 18 6.94 -8.88 -8.53
CA LEU A 18 5.98 -7.79 -8.73
C LEU A 18 6.66 -6.53 -9.26
N LEU A 19 7.80 -6.13 -8.67
CA LEU A 19 8.58 -4.99 -9.11
C LEU A 19 9.12 -5.21 -10.53
N ARG A 20 9.69 -6.40 -10.80
CA ARG A 20 10.16 -6.74 -12.15
C ARG A 20 9.04 -6.68 -13.18
N PHE A 21 7.85 -7.16 -12.83
CA PHE A 21 6.68 -7.06 -13.71
C PHE A 21 6.26 -5.61 -13.96
N ASN A 22 6.26 -4.76 -12.92
CA ASN A 22 5.97 -3.33 -13.06
C ASN A 22 6.94 -2.67 -14.07
N ASP A 23 8.24 -2.94 -13.94
CA ASP A 23 9.25 -2.37 -14.85
C ASP A 23 9.02 -2.80 -16.31
N THR A 24 8.68 -4.08 -16.53
CA THR A 24 8.40 -4.60 -17.88
C THR A 24 7.05 -4.14 -18.47
N CYS A 25 6.16 -3.56 -17.68
CA CYS A 25 4.97 -2.90 -18.23
C CYS A 25 5.32 -1.55 -18.87
N GLU A 26 6.44 -0.93 -18.48
CA GLU A 26 6.87 0.38 -18.97
C GLU A 26 7.70 0.27 -20.26
N ASP A 27 8.29 -0.90 -20.56
CA ASP A 27 9.18 -1.10 -21.72
C ASP A 27 8.47 -1.43 -23.05
N GLY A 28 7.22 -1.94 -22.99
CA GLY A 28 6.44 -2.31 -24.17
C GLY A 28 6.87 -3.61 -24.87
N GLU A 29 7.85 -4.35 -24.32
CA GLU A 29 8.42 -5.58 -24.90
C GLU A 29 7.83 -6.87 -24.28
N GLY A 30 6.94 -6.71 -23.30
CA GLY A 30 6.34 -7.82 -22.56
C GLY A 30 7.22 -8.27 -21.39
N TYR A 31 6.66 -9.12 -20.53
CA TYR A 31 7.21 -9.40 -19.20
C TYR A 31 7.97 -10.71 -19.11
N ASP A 32 9.11 -10.70 -18.40
CA ASP A 32 10.08 -11.81 -18.33
C ASP A 32 10.08 -12.59 -17.00
N ILE A 33 9.11 -12.35 -16.12
CA ILE A 33 9.05 -12.98 -14.78
C ILE A 33 8.66 -14.47 -14.79
N GLY A 34 8.26 -15.01 -15.95
CA GLY A 34 7.84 -16.40 -16.11
C GLY A 34 6.42 -16.70 -15.61
N GLU A 35 5.81 -17.74 -16.18
CA GLU A 35 4.41 -18.12 -15.88
C GLU A 35 4.17 -18.53 -14.41
N PRO A 36 5.07 -19.29 -13.73
CA PRO A 36 4.85 -19.65 -12.32
C PRO A 36 4.80 -18.44 -11.39
N ALA A 37 5.70 -17.47 -11.58
CA ALA A 37 5.71 -16.25 -10.77
C ALA A 37 4.46 -15.40 -11.04
N MET A 38 4.09 -15.24 -12.32
CA MET A 38 2.89 -14.50 -12.69
C MET A 38 1.60 -15.13 -12.11
N ASN A 39 1.48 -16.47 -12.14
CA ASN A 39 0.34 -17.15 -11.54
C ASN A 39 0.30 -16.94 -10.02
N ARG A 40 1.45 -17.00 -9.35
CA ARG A 40 1.56 -16.74 -7.91
C ARG A 40 1.15 -15.30 -7.55
N LEU A 41 1.58 -14.30 -8.34
CA LEU A 41 1.14 -12.91 -8.16
C LEU A 41 -0.38 -12.76 -8.32
N CYS A 42 -1.00 -13.54 -9.22
CA CYS A 42 -2.45 -13.59 -9.35
C CYS A 42 -3.14 -14.26 -8.15
N GLU A 43 -2.60 -15.36 -7.64
CA GLU A 43 -3.12 -16.06 -6.45
C GLU A 43 -3.09 -15.17 -5.20
N LEU A 44 -2.07 -14.32 -5.07
CA LEU A 44 -1.93 -13.33 -3.99
C LEU A 44 -2.81 -12.08 -4.17
N GLY A 45 -3.50 -11.94 -5.32
CA GLY A 45 -4.33 -10.76 -5.62
C GLY A 45 -3.56 -9.50 -6.02
N LEU A 46 -2.23 -9.60 -6.18
CA LEU A 46 -1.36 -8.49 -6.61
C LEU A 46 -1.51 -8.20 -8.11
N CYS A 47 -1.79 -9.24 -8.89
CA CYS A 47 -2.04 -9.17 -10.32
C CYS A 47 -3.37 -9.82 -10.69
N ARG A 48 -3.89 -9.53 -11.88
CA ARG A 48 -5.06 -10.23 -12.42
C ARG A 48 -4.91 -10.55 -13.90
N LYS A 49 -5.62 -11.60 -14.33
CA LYS A 49 -5.76 -11.96 -15.74
C LYS A 49 -6.92 -11.18 -16.35
N LEU A 50 -6.65 -10.50 -17.46
CA LEU A 50 -7.65 -9.86 -18.32
C LEU A 50 -7.97 -10.78 -19.51
N PRO A 51 -9.02 -10.46 -20.30
CA PRO A 51 -9.27 -11.13 -21.57
C PRO A 51 -8.02 -11.15 -22.47
N HIS A 52 -7.94 -12.13 -23.36
CA HIS A 52 -6.82 -12.31 -24.32
C HIS A 52 -5.47 -12.60 -23.66
N GLY A 53 -5.47 -13.08 -22.41
CA GLY A 53 -4.24 -13.49 -21.73
C GLY A 53 -3.38 -12.34 -21.22
N ILE A 54 -3.88 -11.10 -21.27
CA ILE A 54 -3.20 -9.92 -20.73
C ILE A 54 -3.12 -10.03 -19.20
N ARG A 55 -2.03 -9.53 -18.62
CA ARG A 55 -1.84 -9.41 -17.17
C ARG A 55 -1.77 -7.94 -16.80
N CYS A 56 -2.33 -7.58 -15.65
CA CYS A 56 -2.19 -6.23 -15.09
C CYS A 56 -2.06 -6.29 -13.57
N ILE A 57 -1.36 -5.29 -13.03
CA ILE A 57 -1.26 -5.05 -11.59
C ILE A 57 -2.63 -4.57 -11.08
N THR A 58 -3.08 -5.09 -9.94
CA THR A 58 -4.33 -4.65 -9.30
C THR A 58 -4.10 -3.37 -8.50
N PRO A 59 -5.15 -2.64 -8.09
CA PRO A 59 -4.98 -1.51 -7.17
C PRO A 59 -4.24 -1.89 -5.87
N PHE A 60 -4.50 -3.10 -5.36
CA PHE A 60 -3.77 -3.62 -4.20
C PHE A 60 -2.30 -3.89 -4.51
N GLY A 61 -1.99 -4.52 -5.66
CA GLY A 61 -0.61 -4.72 -6.09
C GLY A 61 0.14 -3.40 -6.26
N ARG A 62 -0.53 -2.34 -6.75
CA ARG A 62 0.07 -1.01 -6.85
C ARG A 62 0.37 -0.41 -5.48
N TRP A 63 -0.58 -0.47 -4.55
CA TRP A 63 -0.37 -0.04 -3.17
C TRP A 63 0.82 -0.76 -2.51
N VAL A 64 1.01 -2.05 -2.77
CA VAL A 64 2.17 -2.81 -2.25
C VAL A 64 3.49 -2.29 -2.83
N ILE A 65 3.54 -1.92 -4.10
CA ILE A 65 4.72 -1.30 -4.74
C ILE A 65 5.01 0.06 -4.09
N ASP A 66 4.00 0.91 -3.98
CA ASP A 66 4.14 2.25 -3.42
C ASP A 66 4.58 2.17 -1.94
N ALA A 67 4.02 1.23 -1.16
CA ALA A 67 4.44 0.96 0.22
C ALA A 67 5.90 0.47 0.31
N ARG A 68 6.35 -0.34 -0.65
CA ARG A 68 7.74 -0.80 -0.72
C ARG A 68 8.72 0.34 -1.05
N HIS A 69 8.29 1.31 -1.84
CA HIS A 69 9.08 2.52 -2.13
C HIS A 69 8.99 3.59 -1.02
N GLY A 70 8.17 3.38 0.01
CA GLY A 70 7.95 4.37 1.07
C GLY A 70 7.07 5.54 0.64
N GLU A 71 6.30 5.38 -0.43
CA GLU A 71 5.38 6.39 -0.96
C GLU A 71 3.99 6.32 -0.31
N VAL A 72 3.73 5.25 0.46
CA VAL A 72 2.53 5.11 1.28
C VAL A 72 2.87 5.45 2.71
N ASP A 73 2.11 6.37 3.28
CA ASP A 73 2.07 6.56 4.72
C ASP A 73 1.38 5.36 5.37
N LEU A 74 2.17 4.52 6.04
CA LEU A 74 1.70 3.35 6.78
C LEU A 74 1.33 3.71 8.22
N GLU A 75 1.40 4.98 8.61
CA GLU A 75 0.87 5.40 9.91
C GLU A 75 -0.61 5.03 10.00
N PRO A 76 -1.04 4.52 11.17
CA PRO A 76 -2.46 4.26 11.41
C PRO A 76 -3.28 5.52 11.08
N LEU A 77 -4.39 5.33 10.37
CA LEU A 77 -5.35 6.41 10.19
C LEU A 77 -5.69 7.01 11.55
N LYS A 78 -5.61 8.34 11.64
CA LYS A 78 -6.01 9.07 12.84
C LYS A 78 -7.41 8.65 13.24
N THR A 79 -7.54 8.22 14.48
CA THR A 79 -8.83 7.91 15.08
C THR A 79 -9.63 9.19 15.32
N GLU A 80 -10.92 9.04 15.60
CA GLU A 80 -11.76 10.17 16.02
C GLU A 80 -11.20 10.83 17.30
N ASP A 81 -10.70 10.03 18.24
CA ASP A 81 -10.08 10.50 19.48
C ASP A 81 -8.81 11.33 19.21
N ASP A 82 -8.00 10.93 18.21
CA ASP A 82 -6.84 11.70 17.78
C ASP A 82 -7.27 13.07 17.25
N GLN A 83 -8.34 13.13 16.45
CA GLN A 83 -8.87 14.39 15.91
C GLN A 83 -9.44 15.30 17.01
N ILE A 84 -10.18 14.74 17.97
CA ILE A 84 -10.74 15.49 19.11
C ILE A 84 -9.60 16.08 19.95
N THR A 85 -8.56 15.28 20.23
CA THR A 85 -7.41 15.70 21.02
C THR A 85 -6.64 16.84 20.33
N GLU A 86 -6.34 16.69 19.04
CA GLU A 86 -5.67 17.73 18.24
C GLU A 86 -6.48 19.03 18.19
N SER A 87 -7.80 18.92 18.03
CA SER A 87 -8.71 20.07 18.01
C SER A 87 -8.73 20.79 19.36
N ALA A 88 -8.76 20.06 20.47
CA ALA A 88 -8.71 20.62 21.82
C ALA A 88 -7.38 21.34 22.10
N ILE A 89 -6.24 20.75 21.69
CA ILE A 89 -4.91 21.38 21.79
C ILE A 89 -4.88 22.68 20.99
N ARG A 90 -5.41 22.68 19.76
CA ARG A 90 -5.44 23.85 18.89
C ARG A 90 -6.28 24.99 19.47
N LEU A 91 -7.44 24.67 20.06
CA LEU A 91 -8.29 25.65 20.75
C LEU A 91 -7.61 26.22 22.01
N ALA A 92 -6.91 25.38 22.78
CA ALA A 92 -6.16 25.82 23.95
C ALA A 92 -4.99 26.77 23.58
N ALA A 93 -4.29 26.48 22.48
CA ALA A 93 -3.23 27.35 21.97
C ALA A 93 -3.75 28.72 21.53
N LEU A 94 -4.89 28.77 20.83
CA LEU A 94 -5.55 30.02 20.45
C LEU A 94 -5.96 30.87 21.67
N ARG A 95 -6.42 30.22 22.74
CA ARG A 95 -6.79 30.90 23.99
C ARG A 95 -5.58 31.48 24.73
N THR A 96 -4.42 30.89 24.58
CA THR A 96 -3.19 31.30 25.28
C THR A 96 -2.45 32.43 24.54
N GLY A 97 -2.56 32.47 23.20
CA GLY A 97 -1.96 33.53 22.37
C GLY A 97 -2.66 34.90 22.44
N GLY A 98 -3.83 35.00 23.06
CA GLY A 98 -4.60 36.25 23.15
C GLY A 98 -4.34 37.11 24.40
N ASN A 99 -3.43 36.71 25.29
CA ASN A 99 -3.20 37.38 26.58
C ASN A 99 -1.89 38.20 26.65
N ASN A 100 -1.16 38.37 25.53
CA ASN A 100 0.14 39.04 25.52
C ASN A 100 0.17 40.40 24.79
N ASP A 101 -0.96 41.10 24.68
CA ASP A 101 -0.99 42.49 24.18
C ASP A 101 -1.89 43.34 25.09
N GLY A 102 -1.30 44.00 26.09
CA GLY A 102 -2.01 44.88 27.00
C GLY A 102 -1.16 45.37 28.16
N GLU A 103 -0.12 46.14 27.84
CA GLU A 103 0.51 47.13 28.75
C GLU A 103 -0.31 48.43 28.74
#